data_AF-A0A2H4ZGU1-F1
#
_entry.id   AF-A0A2H4ZGU1-F1
#
_cell.length_a   1.000
_cell.length_b   1.000
_cell.length_c   1.000
_cell.angle_alpha   90.00
_cell.angle_beta   90.00
_cell.angle_gamma   90.00
#
_symmetry.space_group_name_H-M   'P 1'
#
loop_
_entity.id
_entity.type
_entity.pdbx_description
1 polymer ?
#
loop_
_entity_poly.entity_id
_entity_poly.type
_entity_poly.pdbx_seq_one_letter_code
_entity_poly.pdbx_strand_id
1 'polypeptide(L)'
;MEVTGLSLEKLHVDGLEPVDAMVQFKEWINSVVKEDETVVFVGFNASFDWSFINYYFHLYLGDNPFGIAALDIKSMYFGVSHTSWRLTRSSEIAKVVKPETYGDHDALHDARYQAELFRLIDKLSEK
;
A
#
# COMPACT_ATOMS: atom_id res chain seq x y z
N MET A 1 -7.66 -8.30 -16.76
CA MET A 1 -8.23 -9.00 -15.59
C MET A 1 -7.50 -10.30 -15.23
N GLU A 2 -6.68 -10.88 -16.10
CA GLU A 2 -5.89 -12.09 -15.78
C GLU A 2 -4.80 -11.89 -14.72
N VAL A 3 -4.46 -10.66 -14.35
CA VAL A 3 -3.33 -10.38 -13.45
C VAL A 3 -3.65 -10.66 -11.98
N THR A 4 -4.89 -10.42 -11.52
CA THR A 4 -5.25 -10.53 -10.09
C THR A 4 -6.15 -11.73 -9.78
N GLY A 5 -6.55 -12.51 -10.79
CA GLY A 5 -7.51 -13.61 -10.63
C GLY A 5 -8.95 -13.17 -10.28
N LEU A 6 -9.25 -11.86 -10.27
CA LEU A 6 -10.58 -11.35 -9.96
C LEU A 6 -11.51 -11.36 -11.20
N SER A 7 -12.74 -11.84 -11.00
CA SER A 7 -14.00 -11.71 -11.77
C SER A 7 -14.71 -10.36 -11.67
N LEU A 8 -14.90 -9.56 -12.72
CA LEU A 8 -15.80 -8.39 -12.61
C LEU A 8 -17.24 -8.88 -12.51
N GLU A 9 -17.61 -9.90 -13.29
CA GLU A 9 -18.93 -10.54 -13.17
C GLU A 9 -19.10 -11.16 -11.78
N LYS A 10 -18.07 -11.85 -11.27
CA LYS A 10 -18.14 -12.47 -9.94
C LYS A 10 -18.23 -11.42 -8.83
N LEU A 11 -17.43 -10.36 -8.89
CA LEU A 11 -17.45 -9.28 -7.91
C LEU A 11 -18.76 -8.48 -7.96
N HIS A 12 -19.45 -8.44 -9.10
CA HIS A 12 -20.78 -7.84 -9.17
C HIS A 12 -21.83 -8.62 -8.38
N VAL A 13 -21.68 -9.94 -8.24
CA VAL A 13 -22.63 -10.82 -7.54
C VAL A 13 -22.21 -11.04 -6.08
N ASP A 14 -20.94 -11.35 -5.86
CA ASP A 14 -20.41 -11.81 -4.56
C ASP A 14 -19.63 -10.72 -3.82
N GLY A 15 -19.35 -9.59 -4.48
CA GLY A 15 -18.60 -8.49 -3.89
C GLY A 15 -19.40 -7.78 -2.81
N LEU A 16 -18.70 -7.27 -1.80
CA LEU A 16 -19.31 -6.40 -0.80
C LEU A 16 -19.66 -5.05 -1.43
N GLU A 17 -20.79 -4.47 -1.02
CA GLU A 17 -21.14 -3.10 -1.42
C GLU A 17 -19.99 -2.15 -1.02
N PRO A 18 -19.57 -1.22 -1.90
CA PRO A 18 -18.42 -0.38 -1.62
C PRO A 18 -18.52 0.41 -0.31
N VAL A 19 -19.72 0.88 0.05
CA VAL A 19 -19.94 1.59 1.33
C VAL A 19 -19.64 0.69 2.52
N ASP A 20 -20.11 -0.56 2.50
CA ASP A 20 -19.90 -1.52 3.59
C ASP A 20 -18.41 -1.89 3.70
N ALA A 21 -17.72 -2.03 2.56
CA ALA A 21 -16.28 -2.27 2.53
C ALA A 21 -15.49 -1.11 3.14
N MET A 22 -15.86 0.12 2.82
CA MET A 22 -15.20 1.30 3.39
C MET A 22 -15.49 1.46 4.88
N VAL A 23 -16.72 1.18 5.34
CA VAL A 23 -17.05 1.18 6.77
C VAL A 23 -16.18 0.16 7.52
N GLN A 24 -16.14 -1.09 7.05
CA GLN A 24 -15.30 -2.13 7.65
C GLN A 24 -13.82 -1.74 7.67
N PHE A 25 -13.35 -1.07 6.61
CA PHE A 25 -11.98 -0.59 6.57
C PHE A 25 -11.71 0.52 7.61
N LYS A 26 -12.61 1.49 7.75
CA LYS A 26 -12.51 2.54 8.79
C LYS A 26 -12.53 1.96 10.20
N GLU A 27 -13.44 1.01 10.46
CA GLU A 27 -13.53 0.32 11.74
C GLU A 27 -12.24 -0.46 12.07
N TRP A 28 -11.68 -1.15 11.08
CA TRP A 28 -10.40 -1.84 11.24
C TRP A 28 -9.26 -0.87 11.57
N ILE A 29 -9.16 0.27 10.86
CA ILE A 29 -8.16 1.31 11.16
C ILE A 29 -8.32 1.79 12.61
N ASN A 30 -9.54 2.12 13.03
CA ASN A 30 -9.82 2.58 14.39
C ASN A 30 -9.51 1.53 15.46
N SER A 31 -9.56 0.23 15.11
CA SER A 31 -9.25 -0.85 16.04
C SER A 31 -7.75 -1.03 16.30
N VAL A 32 -6.89 -0.56 15.38
CA VAL A 32 -5.43 -0.74 15.46
C VAL A 32 -4.68 0.54 15.85
N VAL A 33 -5.30 1.72 15.67
CA VAL A 33 -4.71 3.03 15.99
C VAL A 33 -5.07 3.44 17.41
N LYS A 34 -4.06 3.85 18.21
CA LYS A 34 -4.29 4.44 19.55
C LYS A 34 -4.60 5.94 19.46
N GLU A 35 -5.18 6.49 20.52
CA GLU A 35 -5.67 7.89 20.57
C GLU A 35 -4.61 8.95 20.21
N ASP A 36 -3.33 8.68 20.50
CA ASP A 36 -2.20 9.59 20.22
C ASP A 36 -1.37 9.19 18.98
N GLU A 37 -1.80 8.18 18.22
CA GLU A 37 -1.07 7.69 17.05
C GLU A 37 -1.62 8.29 15.75
N THR A 38 -0.72 8.67 14.83
CA THR A 38 -1.09 9.10 13.48
C THR A 38 -1.05 7.90 12.54
N VAL A 39 -2.15 7.63 11.85
CA VAL A 39 -2.18 6.62 10.80
C VAL A 39 -1.54 7.16 9.52
N VAL A 40 -0.65 6.38 8.91
CA VAL A 40 0.05 6.76 7.68
C VAL A 40 -0.23 5.72 6.60
N PHE A 41 -0.66 6.18 5.42
CA PHE A 41 -0.76 5.30 4.25
C PHE A 41 0.62 5.09 3.66
N VAL A 42 1.05 3.83 3.55
CA VAL A 42 2.36 3.45 3.00
C VAL A 42 2.14 2.53 1.80
N GLY A 43 2.78 2.82 0.67
CA GLY A 43 2.67 2.03 -0.55
C GLY A 43 3.88 2.12 -1.45
N PHE A 44 4.11 1.11 -2.29
CA PHE A 44 5.26 1.10 -3.20
C PHE A 44 5.15 2.13 -4.33
N ASN A 45 3.94 2.35 -4.82
CA ASN A 45 3.60 3.47 -5.70
C ASN A 45 2.47 4.28 -5.04
N ALA A 46 2.74 4.79 -3.83
CA ALA A 46 1.72 5.38 -2.97
C ALA A 46 0.94 6.50 -3.67
N SER A 47 1.57 7.28 -4.56
CA SER A 47 0.88 8.32 -5.34
C SER A 47 -0.26 7.80 -6.24
N PHE A 48 -0.17 6.54 -6.67
CA PHE A 48 -1.23 5.88 -7.43
C PHE A 48 -2.26 5.26 -6.47
N ASP A 49 -1.81 4.41 -5.56
CA ASP A 49 -2.68 3.63 -4.67
C ASP A 49 -3.50 4.51 -3.73
N TRP A 50 -2.87 5.55 -3.15
CA TRP A 50 -3.54 6.49 -2.25
C TRP A 50 -4.69 7.24 -2.93
N SER A 51 -4.61 7.50 -4.25
CA SER A 51 -5.66 8.22 -4.96
C SER A 51 -6.99 7.46 -4.96
N PHE A 52 -6.95 6.13 -5.07
CA PHE A 52 -8.14 5.28 -4.98
C PHE A 52 -8.69 5.28 -3.56
N ILE A 53 -7.83 5.11 -2.55
CA ILE A 53 -8.22 5.14 -1.15
C ILE A 53 -8.88 6.47 -0.81
N ASN A 54 -8.23 7.58 -1.15
CA ASN A 54 -8.75 8.92 -0.95
C ASN A 54 -10.12 9.12 -1.61
N TYR A 55 -10.25 8.72 -2.88
CA TYR A 55 -11.51 8.84 -3.62
C TYR A 55 -12.64 8.04 -2.94
N TYR A 56 -12.42 6.77 -2.62
CA TYR A 56 -13.46 5.92 -2.03
C TYR A 56 -13.83 6.35 -0.60
N PHE A 57 -12.86 6.73 0.22
CA PHE A 57 -13.13 7.26 1.56
C PHE A 57 -14.00 8.51 1.52
N HIS A 58 -13.67 9.48 0.67
CA HIS A 58 -14.49 10.67 0.52
C HIS A 58 -15.85 10.39 -0.09
N LEU A 59 -15.92 9.52 -1.11
CA LEU A 59 -17.18 9.19 -1.78
C LEU A 59 -18.19 8.53 -0.84
N TYR A 60 -17.74 7.61 0.03
CA TYR A 60 -18.64 6.79 0.84
C TYR A 60 -18.74 7.25 2.30
N LEU A 61 -17.68 7.80 2.90
CA LEU A 61 -17.62 8.16 4.32
C LEU A 61 -17.40 9.66 4.59
N GLY A 62 -17.08 10.44 3.55
CA GLY A 62 -16.88 11.89 3.64
C GLY A 62 -15.50 12.34 4.10
N ASP A 63 -14.72 11.48 4.74
CA ASP A 63 -13.37 11.75 5.23
C ASP A 63 -12.37 10.63 4.88
N ASN A 64 -11.09 10.98 4.74
CA ASN A 64 -9.99 10.05 4.57
C ASN A 64 -9.11 10.04 5.84
N PRO A 65 -9.05 8.93 6.60
CA PRO A 65 -8.30 8.89 7.86
C PRO A 65 -6.78 9.03 7.66
N PHE A 66 -6.26 8.76 6.46
CA PHE A 66 -4.84 8.88 6.14
C PHE A 66 -4.39 10.30 5.80
N GLY A 67 -5.31 11.27 5.73
CA GLY A 67 -5.00 12.64 5.35
C GLY A 67 -4.50 12.77 3.91
N ILE A 68 -3.85 13.91 3.62
CA ILE A 68 -3.44 14.29 2.25
C ILE A 68 -2.11 13.67 1.79
N ALA A 69 -1.34 13.11 2.71
CA ALA A 69 0.04 12.69 2.47
C ALA A 69 0.19 11.18 2.69
N ALA A 70 0.78 10.51 1.70
CA ALA A 70 1.16 9.12 1.77
C ALA A 70 2.68 8.97 1.72
N LEU A 71 3.19 7.90 2.32
CA LEU A 71 4.60 7.55 2.29
C LEU A 71 4.89 6.59 1.13
N ASP A 72 5.67 7.07 0.16
CA ASP A 72 6.03 6.32 -1.04
C ASP A 72 7.35 5.56 -0.84
N ILE A 73 7.28 4.22 -0.81
CA ILE A 73 8.44 3.35 -0.54
C ILE A 73 9.48 3.48 -1.64
N LYS A 74 9.06 3.61 -2.90
CA LYS A 74 9.99 3.74 -4.03
C LYS A 74 10.79 5.04 -3.95
N SER A 75 10.14 6.14 -3.58
CA SER A 75 10.77 7.45 -3.37
C SER A 75 11.69 7.44 -2.15
N MET A 76 11.29 6.77 -1.07
CA MET A 76 12.16 6.53 0.08
C MET A 76 13.43 5.79 -0.35
N TYR A 77 13.31 4.69 -1.12
CA TYR A 77 14.47 3.96 -1.61
C TYR A 77 15.37 4.81 -2.52
N PHE A 78 14.78 5.62 -3.40
CA PHE A 78 15.53 6.56 -4.23
C PHE A 78 16.38 7.52 -3.39
N GLY A 79 15.81 8.03 -2.29
CA GLY A 79 16.51 8.91 -1.36
C GLY A 79 17.72 8.28 -0.68
N VAL A 80 17.66 7.00 -0.33
CA VAL A 80 18.73 6.31 0.43
C VAL A 80 19.78 5.63 -0.45
N SER A 81 19.46 5.29 -1.70
CA SER A 81 20.30 4.42 -2.53
C SER A 81 21.21 5.15 -3.52
N HIS A 82 21.03 6.48 -3.70
CA HIS A 82 21.76 7.30 -4.67
C HIS A 82 21.83 6.70 -6.10
N THR A 83 20.83 5.90 -6.47
CA THR A 83 20.75 5.22 -7.77
C THR A 83 19.84 5.97 -8.74
N SER A 84 19.80 5.54 -10.00
CA SER A 84 18.84 6.10 -10.98
C SER A 84 17.41 5.67 -10.68
N TRP A 85 16.41 6.50 -11.00
CA TRP A 85 14.98 6.16 -10.87
C TRP A 85 14.59 4.85 -11.58
N ARG A 86 15.28 4.49 -12.66
CA ARG A 86 15.03 3.21 -13.36
C ARG A 86 15.34 1.99 -12.50
N LEU A 87 16.31 2.12 -11.58
CA LEU A 87 16.78 1.07 -10.68
C LEU A 87 16.03 1.07 -9.33
N THR A 88 14.93 1.80 -9.21
CA THR A 88 14.07 1.79 -8.02
C THR A 88 12.77 0.98 -8.23
N ARG A 89 12.75 0.09 -9.23
CA ARG A 89 11.67 -0.90 -9.38
C ARG A 89 11.79 -1.93 -8.26
N SER A 90 10.65 -2.47 -7.79
CA SER A 90 10.62 -3.44 -6.69
C SER A 90 11.54 -4.64 -6.94
N SER A 91 11.61 -5.13 -8.19
CA SER A 91 12.51 -6.21 -8.59
C SER A 91 14.00 -5.86 -8.54
N GLU A 92 14.37 -4.59 -8.73
CA GLU A 92 15.77 -4.14 -8.59
C GLU A 92 16.12 -3.92 -7.12
N ILE A 93 15.19 -3.37 -6.34
CA ILE A 93 15.33 -3.21 -4.88
C ILE A 93 15.51 -4.58 -4.21
N ALA A 94 14.71 -5.57 -4.59
CA ALA A 94 14.78 -6.92 -4.04
C ALA A 94 16.16 -7.57 -4.19
N LYS A 95 16.92 -7.25 -5.26
CA LYS A 95 18.30 -7.73 -5.43
C LYS A 95 19.26 -7.16 -4.38
N VAL A 96 18.97 -5.97 -3.87
CA VAL A 96 19.78 -5.25 -2.88
C VAL A 96 19.39 -5.67 -1.47
N VAL A 97 18.10 -5.59 -1.13
CA VAL A 97 17.62 -5.82 0.24
C VAL A 97 17.33 -7.28 0.56
N LYS A 98 17.22 -8.13 -0.47
CA LYS A 98 17.01 -9.59 -0.37
C LYS A 98 15.83 -9.95 0.56
N PRO A 99 14.59 -9.55 0.20
CA PRO A 99 13.40 -9.92 0.96
C PRO A 99 13.18 -11.44 0.92
N GLU A 100 12.54 -11.97 1.96
CA GLU A 100 12.13 -13.38 2.05
C GLU A 100 10.85 -13.65 1.26
N THR A 101 9.97 -12.64 1.16
CA THR A 101 8.71 -12.72 0.41
C THR A 101 8.84 -12.15 -1.01
N TYR A 102 7.86 -12.45 -1.87
CA TYR A 102 7.77 -11.95 -3.24
C TYR A 102 6.33 -11.59 -3.60
N GLY A 103 6.16 -10.64 -4.52
CA GLY A 103 4.85 -10.31 -5.06
C GLY A 103 4.39 -11.32 -6.11
N ASP A 104 3.12 -11.73 -6.02
CA ASP A 104 2.49 -12.72 -6.90
C ASP A 104 1.18 -12.21 -7.52
N HIS A 105 0.93 -10.89 -7.42
CA HIS A 105 -0.28 -10.22 -7.90
C HIS A 105 -1.56 -10.54 -7.11
N ASP A 106 -1.44 -11.22 -5.97
CA ASP A 106 -2.46 -11.18 -4.91
C ASP A 106 -2.26 -9.92 -4.06
N ALA A 107 -3.34 -9.17 -3.82
CA ALA A 107 -3.26 -7.87 -3.16
C ALA A 107 -2.75 -7.97 -1.71
N LEU A 108 -3.10 -9.03 -0.97
CA LEU A 108 -2.66 -9.21 0.41
C LEU A 108 -1.19 -9.63 0.46
N HIS A 109 -0.78 -10.53 -0.42
CA HIS A 109 0.62 -10.93 -0.54
C HIS A 109 1.50 -9.75 -0.96
N ASP A 110 1.05 -8.97 -1.95
CA ASP A 110 1.75 -7.77 -2.39
C ASP A 110 1.86 -6.73 -1.26
N ALA A 111 0.81 -6.52 -0.46
CA ALA A 111 0.87 -5.60 0.69
C ALA A 111 1.90 -6.05 1.74
N ARG A 112 1.98 -7.37 2.02
CA ARG A 112 2.98 -7.95 2.94
C ARG A 112 4.40 -7.83 2.40
N TYR A 113 4.58 -8.10 1.11
CA TYR A 113 5.86 -7.94 0.42
C TYR A 113 6.34 -6.49 0.44
N GLN A 114 5.44 -5.53 0.17
CA GLN A 114 5.76 -4.11 0.24
C GLN A 114 6.12 -3.67 1.67
N ALA A 115 5.42 -4.17 2.69
CA ALA A 115 5.76 -3.90 4.09
C ALA A 115 7.16 -4.44 4.47
N GLU A 116 7.53 -5.62 3.95
CA GLU A 116 8.89 -6.16 4.12
C GLU A 116 9.93 -5.26 3.44
N LEU A 117 9.71 -4.88 2.17
CA LEU A 117 10.60 -3.97 1.45
C LEU A 117 10.80 -2.67 2.22
N PHE A 118 9.72 -2.04 2.68
CA PHE A 118 9.76 -0.81 3.47
C PHE A 118 10.69 -0.97 4.68
N ARG A 119 10.49 -2.02 5.48
CA ARG A 119 11.27 -2.27 6.69
C ARG A 119 12.75 -2.56 6.41
N LEU A 120 13.07 -3.16 5.26
CA LEU A 120 14.45 -3.40 4.86
C LEU A 120 15.13 -2.13 4.32
N ILE A 121 14.40 -1.29 3.59
CA ILE A 121 14.88 0.00 3.08
C ILE A 121 15.14 0.96 4.26
N ASP A 122 14.24 1.00 5.24
CA ASP A 122 14.40 1.80 6.46
C ASP A 122 15.71 1.47 7.18
N LYS A 123 16.03 0.17 7.34
CA LYS A 123 17.33 -0.29 7.89
C LYS A 123 18.55 0.10 7.04
N LEU A 124 18.39 0.35 5.75
CA LEU A 124 19.49 0.87 4.93
C LEU A 124 19.77 2.33 5.24
N SER A 125 18.75 3.10 5.67
CA SER A 125 18.87 4.52 5.98
C SER A 125 19.57 4.80 7.31
N GLU A 126 19.62 3.81 8.21
CA GLU A 126 20.30 3.89 9.51
C GLU A 126 21.83 3.74 9.43
N LYS A 127 22.39 3.50 8.24
CA LYS A 127 23.83 3.33 8.00
C LYS A 127 24.47 4.61 7.47
#